data_AF-A0A251PRR5-F1
#
_entry.id   AF-A0A251PRR5-F1
#
_cell.length_a   1.000
_cell.length_b   1.000
_cell.length_c   1.000
_cell.angle_alpha   90.00
_cell.angle_beta   90.00
_cell.angle_gamma   90.00
#
_symmetry.space_group_name_H-M   'P 1'
#
loop_
_entity.id
_entity.type
_entity.pdbx_description
1 polymer ?
#
loop_
_entity_poly.entity_id
_entity_poly.type
_entity_poly.pdbx_seq_one_letter_code
_entity_poly.pdbx_strand_id
1 'polypeptide(L)'
;MELLAVSFSSSLAGNALFLARQHLCKWKNHSRFDLEAKFVRNKILNKSLRRGRRCLSEKTEASISCSTGTGEDPLIPVNKKLSDARVIYAVAPAMGHNQESHPESHFRVPSIVNALEKWELSPKFRGLEVIELENFNAASSNDIASVHTRAYVSGLEKAMDQASKQGIILIEGSGPTYATVDTFQESLVAAGAGIALIDAVVAESKISKSPPVGFALIRPPGHHAIPKGPMGFCVFGNVAVAARYAQRSHGLKRVFIIDFDVHHGNGTNDAFYDDPDIFFLSTHQLCNSHKMFLFQGFIHTQYGICIEYKHNLMSCCGSIL
;
A
#
# COMPACT_ATOMS: atom_id res chain seq x y z
N MET A 1 -41.87 -19.43 -26.39
CA MET A 1 -42.64 -20.66 -26.14
C MET A 1 -42.06 -21.68 -27.11
N GLU A 2 -41.41 -22.76 -26.73
CA GLU A 2 -41.52 -23.61 -25.54
C GLU A 2 -40.15 -23.95 -24.94
N LEU A 3 -40.17 -24.14 -23.62
CA LEU A 3 -39.09 -24.64 -22.78
C LEU A 3 -39.11 -26.17 -22.81
N LEU A 4 -37.94 -26.80 -22.95
CA LEU A 4 -37.77 -28.21 -22.60
C LEU A 4 -37.16 -28.30 -21.20
N ALA A 5 -38.01 -28.66 -20.24
CA ALA A 5 -37.64 -29.09 -18.91
C ALA A 5 -37.39 -30.61 -18.93
N VAL A 6 -36.33 -31.06 -18.26
CA VAL A 6 -36.18 -32.45 -17.84
C VAL A 6 -36.10 -32.45 -16.32
N SER A 7 -37.10 -33.09 -15.71
CA SER A 7 -37.20 -33.40 -14.30
C SER A 7 -36.70 -34.82 -14.05
N PHE A 8 -36.05 -35.04 -12.91
CA PHE A 8 -36.13 -36.31 -12.19
C PHE A 8 -36.32 -36.03 -10.70
N SER A 9 -37.44 -36.56 -10.21
CA SER A 9 -37.85 -36.78 -8.81
C SER A 9 -37.03 -37.94 -8.20
N SER A 10 -37.01 -38.27 -6.91
CA SER A 10 -37.86 -38.01 -5.74
C SER A 10 -37.15 -38.52 -4.46
N SER A 11 -37.36 -37.81 -3.34
CA SER A 11 -37.62 -38.22 -1.91
C SER A 11 -36.93 -39.45 -1.29
N LEU A 12 -36.60 -39.52 0.01
CA LEU A 12 -37.28 -39.17 1.28
C LEU A 12 -36.19 -38.93 2.36
N ALA A 13 -36.40 -38.44 3.59
CA ALA A 13 -37.40 -37.65 4.32
C ALA A 13 -36.84 -37.57 5.76
N GLY A 14 -37.07 -36.47 6.48
CA GLY A 14 -36.74 -36.37 7.90
C GLY A 14 -37.01 -34.98 8.49
N ASN A 15 -38.15 -34.84 9.18
CA ASN A 15 -38.70 -33.61 9.75
C ASN A 15 -37.96 -33.12 11.02
N ALA A 16 -37.95 -31.80 11.25
CA ALA A 16 -38.30 -31.21 12.57
C ALA A 16 -38.59 -29.70 12.49
N LEU A 17 -39.52 -29.29 13.36
CA LEU A 17 -40.37 -28.09 13.41
C LEU A 17 -39.72 -26.70 13.51
N PHE A 18 -40.46 -25.74 12.94
CA PHE A 18 -40.46 -24.30 13.21
C PHE A 18 -41.05 -23.94 14.59
N LEU A 19 -40.51 -22.88 15.21
CA LEU A 19 -41.26 -21.99 16.10
C LEU A 19 -40.86 -20.53 15.82
N ALA A 20 -41.75 -19.82 15.14
CA ALA A 20 -41.73 -18.37 15.04
C ALA A 20 -42.66 -17.81 16.13
N ARG A 21 -42.19 -16.84 16.91
CA ARG A 21 -43.06 -15.94 17.68
C ARG A 21 -42.78 -14.50 17.30
N GLN A 22 -43.81 -13.90 16.72
CA GLN A 22 -43.98 -12.48 16.43
C GLN A 22 -44.00 -11.66 17.72
N HIS A 23 -43.44 -10.46 17.69
CA HIS A 23 -44.06 -9.30 18.33
C HIS A 23 -43.81 -8.05 17.47
N LEU A 24 -44.91 -7.60 16.84
CA LEU A 24 -45.10 -6.29 16.22
C LEU A 24 -45.63 -5.32 17.27
N CYS A 25 -45.00 -4.15 17.40
CA CYS A 25 -45.57 -2.82 17.70
C CYS A 25 -44.39 -1.89 18.00
N LYS A 26 -44.32 -0.62 17.61
CA LYS A 26 -45.23 0.31 16.93
C LYS A 26 -44.31 1.48 16.51
N TRP A 27 -44.42 1.94 15.27
CA TRP A 27 -43.74 3.17 14.85
C TRP A 27 -44.61 4.37 15.24
N LYS A 28 -44.01 5.34 15.96
CA LYS A 28 -44.55 6.69 16.15
C LYS A 28 -43.40 7.67 15.97
N ASN A 29 -43.52 8.54 14.97
CA ASN A 29 -42.78 9.79 14.88
C ASN A 29 -43.31 10.76 15.95
N HIS A 30 -42.41 11.41 16.70
CA HIS A 30 -42.21 12.87 16.72
C HIS A 30 -41.29 13.35 17.87
N SER A 31 -40.65 14.49 17.60
CA SER A 31 -40.05 15.51 18.48
C SER A 31 -38.68 15.30 19.14
N ARG A 32 -37.70 16.07 18.63
CA ARG A 32 -36.81 17.05 19.31
C ARG A 32 -36.51 16.84 20.80
N PHE A 33 -35.22 16.75 21.13
CA PHE A 33 -34.46 17.44 22.21
C PHE A 33 -32.99 17.05 22.00
N ASP A 34 -32.10 17.93 21.52
CA ASP A 34 -31.28 18.91 22.27
C ASP A 34 -30.81 18.44 23.67
N LEU A 35 -29.51 18.13 23.78
CA LEU A 35 -28.52 18.78 24.66
C LEU A 35 -27.17 18.04 24.48
N GLU A 36 -26.14 18.68 23.92
CA GLU A 36 -25.16 19.53 24.62
C GLU A 36 -24.03 18.69 25.27
N ALA A 37 -22.98 18.42 24.48
CA ALA A 37 -21.68 18.00 25.02
C ALA A 37 -20.74 19.21 24.99
N LYS A 38 -20.44 19.72 26.18
CA LYS A 38 -19.62 20.89 26.46
C LYS A 38 -18.25 20.82 25.79
N PHE A 39 -18.03 21.71 24.83
CA PHE A 39 -16.70 22.14 24.43
C PHE A 39 -16.13 23.10 25.48
N VAL A 40 -15.01 22.72 26.10
CA VAL A 40 -14.17 23.68 26.83
C VAL A 40 -13.14 24.23 25.85
N ARG A 41 -13.35 25.48 25.46
CA ARG A 41 -12.46 26.32 24.66
C ARG A 41 -11.49 27.07 25.60
N ASN A 42 -10.21 27.12 25.25
CA ASN A 42 -9.24 28.22 25.47
C ASN A 42 -7.83 27.66 25.16
N LYS A 43 -6.98 28.17 24.26
CA LYS A 43 -6.75 29.54 23.78
C LYS A 43 -6.34 29.53 22.29
N ILE A 44 -6.84 30.53 21.57
CA ILE A 44 -6.30 31.02 20.30
C ILE A 44 -5.04 31.83 20.59
N LEU A 45 -3.98 31.61 19.82
CA LEU A 45 -2.96 32.62 19.55
C LEU A 45 -2.68 32.62 18.04
N ASN A 46 -3.40 33.48 17.34
CA ASN A 46 -3.05 33.94 16.01
C ASN A 46 -1.77 34.77 16.10
N LYS A 47 -0.72 34.37 15.40
CA LYS A 47 0.23 35.33 14.82
C LYS A 47 0.44 35.00 13.36
N SER A 48 -0.23 35.77 12.52
CA SER A 48 0.20 35.99 11.14
C SER A 48 1.56 36.66 11.16
N LEU A 49 2.54 36.13 10.45
CA LEU A 49 3.62 36.93 9.89
C LEU A 49 3.70 36.68 8.40
N ARG A 50 3.27 37.69 7.64
CA ARG A 50 3.64 37.86 6.23
C ARG A 50 4.95 38.64 6.16
N ARG A 51 5.74 38.23 5.16
CA ARG A 51 6.54 39.06 4.24
C ARG A 51 8.06 39.09 4.48
N GLY A 52 8.79 38.71 3.43
CA GLY A 52 10.12 39.26 3.17
C GLY A 52 11.08 38.33 2.41
N ARG A 53 10.99 38.31 1.07
CA ARG A 53 12.14 37.94 0.21
C ARG A 53 13.29 38.93 0.47
N ARG A 54 14.51 38.43 0.68
CA ARG A 54 15.76 39.03 0.20
C ARG A 54 16.76 37.93 -0.15
N CYS A 55 17.15 37.89 -1.42
CA CYS A 55 18.44 37.36 -1.84
C CYS A 55 19.54 38.24 -1.26
N LEU A 56 20.62 37.64 -0.79
CA LEU A 56 21.96 38.22 -0.81
C LEU A 56 22.94 37.04 -0.86
N SER A 57 23.85 37.12 -1.82
CA SER A 57 24.91 36.15 -2.07
C SER A 57 26.10 36.47 -1.18
N GLU A 58 26.80 35.46 -0.67
CA GLU A 58 28.23 35.57 -0.45
C GLU A 58 28.86 34.17 -0.45
N LYS A 59 29.92 34.05 -1.26
CA LYS A 59 30.77 32.86 -1.40
C LYS A 59 31.70 32.77 -0.19
N THR A 60 31.93 31.58 0.33
CA THR A 60 33.26 31.22 0.87
C THR A 60 33.47 29.71 0.82
N GLU A 61 34.71 29.33 0.56
CA GLU A 61 35.20 28.02 0.15
C GLU A 61 35.28 26.98 1.29
N ALA A 62 35.13 25.74 0.85
CA ALA A 62 35.55 24.44 1.39
C ALA A 62 36.12 24.32 2.82
N SER A 63 35.58 23.35 3.56
CA SER A 63 36.40 22.30 4.19
C SER A 63 35.63 20.98 4.27
N ILE A 64 36.20 19.94 3.65
CA ILE A 64 35.78 18.55 3.79
C ILE A 64 36.24 18.11 5.18
N SER A 65 35.30 17.67 6.03
CA SER A 65 35.63 16.89 7.22
C SER A 65 34.80 15.60 7.21
N CYS A 66 35.50 14.48 7.00
CA CYS A 66 34.98 13.16 7.28
C CYS A 66 34.95 12.98 8.80
N SER A 67 33.76 12.97 9.39
CA SER A 67 33.54 12.46 10.73
C SER A 67 32.80 11.13 10.64
N THR A 68 33.54 10.04 10.85
CA THR A 68 32.99 8.75 11.24
C THR A 68 32.33 8.90 12.61
N GLY A 69 31.03 9.20 12.61
CA GLY A 69 30.20 9.19 13.80
C GLY A 69 29.31 7.96 13.78
N THR A 70 29.56 7.02 14.68
CA THR A 70 28.59 6.00 15.09
C THR A 70 27.42 6.71 15.76
N GLY A 71 26.47 7.21 14.96
CA GLY A 71 25.19 7.70 15.44
C GLY A 71 24.28 6.51 15.64
N GLU A 72 23.85 6.27 16.88
CA GLU A 72 22.73 5.38 17.17
C GLU A 72 21.51 5.87 16.38
N ASP A 73 21.03 5.01 15.49
CA ASP A 73 19.84 5.23 14.67
C ASP A 73 18.61 5.22 15.59
N PRO A 74 17.73 6.25 15.60
CA PRO A 74 16.56 6.27 16.48
C PRO A 74 15.41 5.39 15.97
N LEU A 75 15.71 4.35 15.18
CA LEU A 75 14.74 3.42 14.63
C LEU A 75 14.71 2.16 15.51
N ILE A 76 13.50 1.85 16.01
CA ILE A 76 13.13 0.76 16.94
C ILE A 76 13.09 1.24 18.41
N PRO A 77 11.93 1.15 19.09
CA PRO A 77 11.90 1.29 20.54
C PRO A 77 12.81 0.22 21.16
N VAL A 78 13.97 0.65 21.67
CA VAL A 78 15.12 -0.16 22.13
C VAL A 78 14.78 -1.21 23.22
N ASN A 79 13.53 -1.30 23.70
CA ASN A 79 13.15 -2.17 24.81
C ASN A 79 11.95 -3.11 24.59
N LYS A 80 11.38 -3.23 23.37
CA LYS A 80 10.49 -4.37 23.07
C LYS A 80 11.26 -5.37 22.24
N LYS A 81 11.61 -6.51 22.84
CA LYS A 81 12.05 -7.67 22.06
C LYS A 81 10.96 -8.00 21.03
N LEU A 82 11.26 -7.80 19.76
CA LEU A 82 10.43 -8.21 18.63
C LEU A 82 10.38 -9.75 18.49
N SER A 83 11.19 -10.48 19.29
CA SER A 83 11.35 -11.93 19.21
C SER A 83 10.07 -12.75 19.38
N ASP A 84 9.05 -12.19 20.04
CA ASP A 84 7.78 -12.87 20.31
C ASP A 84 6.68 -12.46 19.31
N ALA A 85 6.98 -11.51 18.42
CA ALA A 85 6.02 -11.04 17.44
C ALA A 85 5.77 -12.10 16.37
N ARG A 86 4.50 -12.26 16.00
CA ARG A 86 4.09 -13.03 14.82
C ARG A 86 3.82 -12.12 13.63
N VAL A 87 3.32 -10.92 13.91
CA VAL A 87 3.05 -9.88 12.91
C VAL A 87 3.62 -8.56 13.39
N ILE A 88 4.37 -7.88 12.53
CA ILE A 88 4.72 -6.47 12.66
C ILE A 88 3.97 -5.74 11.55
N TYR A 89 3.19 -4.72 11.88
CA TYR A 89 2.46 -3.95 10.87
C TYR A 89 2.78 -2.46 10.94
N ALA A 90 2.70 -1.79 9.79
CA ALA A 90 2.91 -0.35 9.67
C ALA A 90 1.68 0.27 9.00
N VAL A 91 1.22 1.41 9.51
CA VAL A 91 0.01 2.08 8.99
C VAL A 91 0.40 3.43 8.40
N ALA A 92 0.14 3.63 7.11
CA ALA A 92 0.25 4.91 6.44
C ALA A 92 -1.07 5.18 5.73
N PRO A 93 -2.06 5.82 6.40
CA PRO A 93 -3.35 5.99 5.78
C PRO A 93 -3.22 6.90 4.57
N ALA A 94 -2.46 8.00 4.60
CA ALA A 94 -2.55 9.08 3.60
C ALA A 94 -3.90 9.80 3.68
N MET A 95 -4.05 10.67 4.69
CA MET A 95 -5.30 11.35 4.99
C MET A 95 -5.51 12.61 4.13
N GLY A 96 -4.42 13.21 3.64
CA GLY A 96 -4.44 14.38 2.75
C GLY A 96 -4.58 14.06 1.26
N HIS A 97 -4.23 12.84 0.86
CA HIS A 97 -4.49 12.27 -0.46
C HIS A 97 -5.92 11.74 -0.52
N ASN A 98 -6.85 12.64 -0.83
CA ASN A 98 -8.25 12.28 -0.93
C ASN A 98 -9.00 13.07 -2.01
N GLN A 99 -9.88 12.36 -2.71
CA GLN A 99 -10.92 12.91 -3.56
C GLN A 99 -12.28 12.41 -3.09
N GLU A 100 -13.23 13.33 -2.89
CA GLU A 100 -14.59 12.97 -2.46
C GLU A 100 -15.26 12.03 -3.46
N SER A 101 -15.96 11.02 -2.94
CA SER A 101 -16.65 9.98 -3.72
C SER A 101 -15.76 9.11 -4.63
N HIS A 102 -14.43 9.27 -4.60
CA HIS A 102 -13.51 8.44 -5.36
C HIS A 102 -13.35 7.05 -4.71
N PRO A 103 -13.27 5.93 -5.47
CA PRO A 103 -13.13 4.60 -4.89
C PRO A 103 -11.81 4.42 -4.12
N GLU A 104 -10.73 5.00 -4.63
CA GLU A 104 -9.47 5.16 -3.89
C GLU A 104 -9.63 6.37 -2.95
N SER A 105 -10.09 6.13 -1.72
CA SER A 105 -10.43 7.17 -0.74
C SER A 105 -9.70 7.01 0.58
N HIS A 106 -9.65 8.11 1.33
CA HIS A 106 -8.88 8.13 2.56
C HIS A 106 -9.45 7.26 3.70
N PHE A 107 -10.68 6.76 3.54
CA PHE A 107 -11.35 5.89 4.51
C PHE A 107 -10.90 4.43 4.45
N ARG A 108 -10.24 3.99 3.36
CA ARG A 108 -9.92 2.56 3.15
C ARG A 108 -9.06 1.96 4.27
N VAL A 109 -7.92 2.58 4.58
CA VAL A 109 -7.00 2.08 5.64
C VAL A 109 -7.62 2.20 7.03
N PRO A 110 -8.18 3.36 7.44
CA PRO A 110 -8.91 3.43 8.72
C PRO A 110 -10.02 2.38 8.84
N SER A 111 -10.72 2.04 7.77
CA SER A 111 -11.75 1.00 7.81
C SER A 111 -11.16 -0.39 8.07
N ILE A 112 -10.01 -0.70 7.49
CA ILE A 112 -9.29 -1.96 7.76
C ILE A 112 -8.79 -1.99 9.20
N VAL A 113 -8.17 -0.91 9.69
CA VAL A 113 -7.68 -0.82 11.07
C VAL A 113 -8.84 -0.96 12.08
N ASN A 114 -9.95 -0.29 11.84
CA ASN A 114 -11.16 -0.44 12.67
C ASN A 114 -11.72 -1.86 12.64
N ALA A 115 -11.68 -2.54 11.49
CA ALA A 115 -12.08 -3.94 11.40
C ALA A 115 -11.12 -4.83 12.20
N LEU A 116 -9.81 -4.64 12.09
CA LEU A 116 -8.83 -5.41 12.88
C LEU A 116 -9.03 -5.22 14.39
N GLU A 117 -9.26 -3.99 14.85
CA GLU A 117 -9.60 -3.69 16.25
C GLU A 117 -10.90 -4.38 16.68
N LYS A 118 -11.97 -4.29 15.87
CA LYS A 118 -13.27 -4.93 16.15
C LYS A 118 -13.17 -6.46 16.26
N TRP A 119 -12.28 -7.07 15.50
CA TRP A 119 -12.04 -8.52 15.52
C TRP A 119 -10.95 -8.92 16.53
N GLU A 120 -10.53 -7.99 17.39
CA GLU A 120 -9.53 -8.22 18.44
C GLU A 120 -8.18 -8.67 17.88
N LEU A 121 -7.81 -8.23 16.67
CA LEU A 121 -6.57 -8.56 15.98
C LEU A 121 -5.49 -7.46 16.10
N SER A 122 -5.72 -6.44 16.92
CA SER A 122 -4.78 -5.34 17.15
C SER A 122 -3.81 -5.63 18.31
N PRO A 123 -2.73 -4.85 18.46
CA PRO A 123 -1.79 -4.96 19.59
C PRO A 123 -2.47 -4.88 20.96
N LYS A 124 -3.57 -4.14 21.06
CA LYS A 124 -4.36 -4.00 22.29
C LYS A 124 -4.90 -5.33 22.80
N PHE A 125 -5.29 -6.24 21.91
CA PHE A 125 -5.88 -7.54 22.26
C PHE A 125 -4.91 -8.71 22.08
N ARG A 126 -3.92 -8.59 21.20
CA ARG A 126 -2.92 -9.64 20.91
C ARG A 126 -1.57 -9.42 21.59
N GLY A 127 -1.39 -8.32 22.32
CA GLY A 127 -0.20 -8.06 23.11
C GLY A 127 1.06 -8.02 22.25
N LEU A 128 2.06 -8.83 22.60
CA LEU A 128 3.34 -8.89 21.88
C LEU A 128 3.27 -9.72 20.59
N GLU A 129 2.21 -10.48 20.35
CA GLU A 129 2.07 -11.26 19.10
C GLU A 129 1.85 -10.36 17.87
N VAL A 130 1.30 -9.17 18.07
CA VAL A 130 1.04 -8.17 17.02
C VAL A 130 1.63 -6.84 17.45
N ILE A 131 2.58 -6.32 16.70
CA ILE A 131 3.29 -5.08 17.01
C ILE A 131 3.02 -4.06 15.90
N GLU A 132 2.62 -2.86 16.28
CA GLU A 132 2.61 -1.71 15.37
C GLU A 132 4.00 -1.06 15.35
N LEU A 133 4.54 -0.90 14.14
CA LEU A 133 5.76 -0.14 13.92
C LEU A 133 5.38 1.34 13.78
N GLU A 134 5.55 2.08 14.86
CA GLU A 134 5.31 3.52 14.92
C GLU A 134 6.56 4.31 14.49
N ASN A 135 6.35 5.53 14.01
CA ASN A 135 7.41 6.51 13.72
C ASN A 135 8.50 6.04 12.73
N PHE A 136 8.15 5.24 11.73
CA PHE A 136 9.07 4.95 10.63
C PHE A 136 9.33 6.17 9.76
N ASN A 137 10.51 6.18 9.12
CA ASN A 137 10.89 7.20 8.17
C ASN A 137 10.15 7.02 6.84
N ALA A 138 9.78 8.14 6.23
CA ALA A 138 9.37 8.15 4.83
C ALA A 138 10.54 7.69 3.93
N ALA A 139 10.22 7.08 2.79
CA ALA A 139 11.23 6.70 1.81
C ALA A 139 12.02 7.92 1.32
N SER A 140 13.33 7.77 1.14
CA SER A 140 14.14 8.84 0.56
C SER A 140 13.89 8.95 -0.94
N SER A 141 14.22 10.10 -1.54
CA SER A 141 14.18 10.24 -3.00
C SER A 141 15.09 9.24 -3.72
N ASN A 142 16.17 8.76 -3.07
CA ASN A 142 17.04 7.72 -3.63
C ASN A 142 16.42 6.32 -3.56
N ASP A 143 15.56 6.06 -2.58
CA ASP A 143 14.77 4.83 -2.53
C ASP A 143 13.76 4.79 -3.66
N ILE A 144 13.03 5.88 -3.86
CA ILE A 144 12.09 6.00 -4.98
C ILE A 144 12.84 5.94 -6.32
N ALA A 145 13.98 6.62 -6.44
CA ALA A 145 14.77 6.65 -7.67
C ALA A 145 15.47 5.31 -8.00
N SER A 146 15.35 4.30 -7.14
CA SER A 146 15.81 2.92 -7.44
C SER A 146 14.87 2.14 -8.36
N VAL A 147 13.63 2.61 -8.48
CA VAL A 147 12.58 2.05 -9.35
C VAL A 147 12.16 3.08 -10.38
N HIS A 148 11.99 4.33 -9.95
CA HIS A 148 11.47 5.39 -10.78
C HIS A 148 12.58 6.29 -11.33
N THR A 149 12.37 6.82 -12.53
CA THR A 149 13.29 7.81 -13.10
C THR A 149 13.30 9.08 -12.25
N ARG A 150 14.49 9.68 -12.05
CA ARG A 150 14.61 10.96 -11.33
C ARG A 150 13.74 12.07 -11.95
N ALA A 151 13.60 12.04 -13.28
CA ALA A 151 12.73 12.97 -14.00
C ALA A 151 11.26 12.84 -13.58
N TYR A 152 10.76 11.61 -13.40
CA TYR A 152 9.41 11.39 -12.88
C TYR A 152 9.28 11.92 -11.44
N VAL A 153 10.21 11.57 -10.54
CA VAL A 153 10.17 12.02 -9.14
C VAL A 153 10.13 13.55 -9.05
N SER A 154 11.04 14.25 -9.73
CA SER A 154 11.06 15.71 -9.75
C SER A 154 9.86 16.33 -10.47
N GLY A 155 9.31 15.65 -11.49
CA GLY A 155 8.10 16.09 -12.18
C GLY A 155 6.87 16.02 -11.27
N LEU A 156 6.75 14.94 -10.49
CA LEU A 156 5.67 14.76 -9.54
C LEU A 156 5.73 15.78 -8.40
N GLU A 157 6.92 16.06 -7.87
CA GLU A 157 7.11 17.11 -6.86
C GLU A 157 6.62 18.47 -7.36
N LYS A 158 6.97 18.84 -8.61
CA LYS A 158 6.46 20.07 -9.25
C LYS A 158 4.95 20.04 -9.50
N ALA A 159 4.37 18.87 -9.75
CA ALA A 159 2.92 18.75 -9.89
C ALA A 159 2.20 19.10 -8.57
N MET A 160 2.83 18.88 -7.41
CA MET A 160 2.26 19.30 -6.11
C MET A 160 2.18 20.82 -5.98
N ASP A 161 3.10 21.58 -6.60
CA ASP A 161 3.00 23.04 -6.66
C ASP A 161 1.74 23.49 -7.42
N GLN A 162 1.30 22.72 -8.42
CA GLN A 162 0.07 22.98 -9.15
C GLN A 162 -1.15 22.61 -8.30
N ALA A 163 -1.14 21.43 -7.67
CA ALA A 163 -2.18 20.99 -6.75
C ALA A 163 -2.38 21.99 -5.59
N SER A 164 -1.31 22.59 -5.08
CA SER A 164 -1.40 23.62 -4.02
C SER A 164 -2.22 24.85 -4.43
N LYS A 165 -2.34 25.12 -5.72
CA LYS A 165 -3.05 26.28 -6.28
C LYS A 165 -4.45 25.92 -6.79
N GLN A 166 -4.60 24.73 -7.35
CA GLN A 166 -5.81 24.30 -8.07
C GLN A 166 -6.66 23.31 -7.27
N GLY A 167 -6.15 22.81 -6.14
CA GLY A 167 -6.77 21.72 -5.38
C GLY A 167 -6.40 20.37 -5.99
N ILE A 168 -7.41 19.56 -6.27
CA ILE A 168 -7.20 18.23 -6.86
C ILE A 168 -6.84 18.39 -8.34
N ILE A 169 -5.72 17.79 -8.74
CA ILE A 169 -5.31 17.70 -10.15
C ILE A 169 -5.40 16.24 -10.61
N LEU A 170 -5.52 16.05 -11.92
CA LEU A 170 -5.37 14.73 -12.53
C LEU A 170 -3.99 14.66 -13.17
N ILE A 171 -3.24 13.63 -12.82
CA ILE A 171 -1.96 13.33 -13.47
C ILE A 171 -2.25 12.37 -14.61
N GLU A 172 -2.06 12.88 -15.82
CA GLU A 172 -2.25 12.09 -17.04
C GLU A 172 -1.12 11.05 -17.19
N GLY A 173 -1.53 9.84 -17.54
CA GLY A 173 -0.69 8.66 -17.80
C GLY A 173 -1.54 7.62 -18.52
N SER A 174 -1.22 6.34 -18.37
CA SER A 174 -2.01 5.22 -18.92
C SER A 174 -3.33 4.93 -18.16
N GLY A 175 -3.69 5.77 -17.18
CA GLY A 175 -4.97 5.76 -16.47
C GLY A 175 -5.11 6.98 -15.55
N PRO A 176 -6.32 7.32 -15.07
CA PRO A 176 -6.52 8.50 -14.22
C PRO A 176 -5.94 8.27 -12.82
N THR A 177 -4.96 9.09 -12.44
CA THR A 177 -4.45 9.18 -11.07
C THR A 177 -4.66 10.61 -10.58
N TYR A 178 -5.53 10.80 -9.58
CA TYR A 178 -5.68 12.11 -8.97
C TYR A 178 -4.48 12.41 -8.05
N ALA A 179 -4.23 13.69 -7.82
CA ALA A 179 -3.27 14.15 -6.82
C ALA A 179 -3.78 15.40 -6.11
N THR A 180 -3.42 15.47 -4.84
CA THR A 180 -3.58 16.59 -3.91
C THR A 180 -2.21 17.14 -3.55
N VAL A 181 -2.15 18.26 -2.83
CA VAL A 181 -0.90 18.83 -2.33
C VAL A 181 -0.09 17.87 -1.44
N ASP A 182 -0.76 16.93 -0.77
CA ASP A 182 -0.15 15.97 0.16
C ASP A 182 0.35 14.69 -0.52
N THR A 183 0.00 14.48 -1.79
CA THR A 183 0.19 13.20 -2.48
C THR A 183 1.64 12.75 -2.54
N PHE A 184 2.56 13.66 -2.83
CA PHE A 184 3.98 13.31 -2.90
C PHE A 184 4.51 12.84 -1.55
N GLN A 185 4.27 13.63 -0.49
CA GLN A 185 4.77 13.30 0.84
C GLN A 185 4.13 12.03 1.39
N GLU A 186 2.81 11.87 1.22
CA GLU A 186 2.12 10.67 1.69
C GLU A 186 2.52 9.42 0.90
N SER A 187 2.87 9.54 -0.38
CA SER A 187 3.45 8.44 -1.16
C SER A 187 4.85 8.04 -0.68
N LEU A 188 5.67 8.98 -0.21
CA LEU A 188 6.95 8.66 0.44
C LEU A 188 6.73 7.91 1.75
N VAL A 189 5.73 8.29 2.55
CA VAL A 189 5.38 7.58 3.78
C VAL A 189 4.89 6.16 3.48
N ALA A 190 4.05 5.98 2.46
CA ALA A 190 3.58 4.67 2.01
C ALA A 190 4.74 3.72 1.63
N ALA A 191 5.68 4.20 0.82
CA ALA A 191 6.87 3.44 0.46
C ALA A 191 7.80 3.19 1.66
N GLY A 192 7.93 4.19 2.54
CA GLY A 192 8.74 4.12 3.77
C GLY A 192 8.25 3.05 4.76
N ALA A 193 6.93 2.87 4.88
CA ALA A 193 6.35 1.80 5.69
C ALA A 193 6.82 0.41 5.22
N GLY A 194 6.87 0.18 3.91
CA GLY A 194 7.38 -1.06 3.34
C GLY A 194 8.87 -1.28 3.64
N ILE A 195 9.68 -0.22 3.51
CA ILE A 195 11.11 -0.22 3.84
C ILE A 195 11.34 -0.59 5.31
N ALA A 196 10.64 0.08 6.22
CA ALA A 196 10.78 -0.16 7.66
C ALA A 196 10.38 -1.58 8.07
N LEU A 197 9.36 -2.16 7.43
CA LEU A 197 8.97 -3.55 7.65
C LEU A 197 10.03 -4.53 7.12
N ILE A 198 10.67 -4.24 5.99
CA ILE A 198 11.79 -5.05 5.50
C ILE A 198 12.94 -5.03 6.52
N ASP A 199 13.32 -3.86 7.03
CA ASP A 199 14.36 -3.75 8.06
C ASP A 199 14.02 -4.59 9.31
N ALA A 200 12.80 -4.44 9.83
CA ALA A 200 12.36 -5.16 11.01
C ALA A 200 12.34 -6.69 10.81
N VAL A 201 11.75 -7.17 9.70
CA VAL A 201 11.67 -8.60 9.39
C VAL A 201 13.06 -9.20 9.14
N VAL A 202 13.93 -8.50 8.41
CA VAL A 202 15.29 -8.98 8.15
C VAL A 202 16.11 -9.00 9.44
N ALA A 203 16.00 -7.98 10.31
CA ALA A 203 16.65 -7.98 11.61
C ALA A 203 16.25 -9.20 12.45
N GLU A 204 14.95 -9.48 12.56
CA GLU A 204 14.46 -10.63 13.33
C GLU A 204 14.82 -11.98 12.69
N SER A 205 14.90 -12.06 11.36
CA SER A 205 15.32 -13.28 10.66
C SER A 205 16.75 -13.72 10.97
N LYS A 206 17.60 -12.80 11.46
CA LYS A 206 18.96 -13.10 11.90
C LYS A 206 18.99 -13.73 13.30
N ILE A 207 17.93 -13.56 14.08
CA ILE A 207 17.84 -13.97 15.49
C ILE A 207 16.96 -15.23 15.62
N SER A 208 15.85 -15.29 14.90
CA SER A 208 14.85 -16.36 14.97
C SER A 208 14.73 -17.12 13.65
N LYS A 209 14.56 -18.45 13.73
CA LYS A 209 14.21 -19.30 12.57
C LYS A 209 12.76 -19.10 12.09
N SER A 210 11.94 -18.43 12.88
CA SER A 210 10.55 -18.11 12.58
C SER A 210 10.33 -16.61 12.80
N PRO A 211 10.90 -15.74 11.95
CA PRO A 211 10.71 -14.29 12.07
C PRO A 211 9.24 -13.90 11.87
N PRO A 212 8.81 -12.75 12.42
CA PRO A 212 7.47 -12.22 12.19
C PRO A 212 7.22 -11.93 10.71
N VAL A 213 5.94 -11.92 10.34
CA VAL A 213 5.48 -11.40 9.05
C VAL A 213 5.31 -9.89 9.12
N GLY A 214 5.80 -9.16 8.11
CA GLY A 214 5.55 -7.74 7.93
C GLY A 214 4.22 -7.48 7.21
N PHE A 215 3.41 -6.53 7.67
CA PHE A 215 2.16 -6.14 7.01
C PHE A 215 1.99 -4.62 6.88
N ALA A 216 2.03 -4.11 5.65
CA ALA A 216 1.90 -2.68 5.37
C ALA A 216 0.44 -2.32 5.03
N LEU A 217 -0.21 -1.54 5.88
CA LEU A 217 -1.54 -0.96 5.62
C LEU A 217 -1.38 0.47 5.10
N ILE A 218 -1.20 0.60 3.79
CA ILE A 218 -0.73 1.84 3.18
C ILE A 218 -1.62 2.36 2.05
N ARG A 219 -1.62 3.67 1.85
CA ARG A 219 -1.98 4.35 0.60
C ARG A 219 -1.03 5.51 0.34
N PRO A 220 -0.94 6.03 -0.90
CA PRO A 220 -1.52 5.52 -2.15
C PRO A 220 -1.03 4.11 -2.52
N PRO A 221 -1.76 3.33 -3.35
CA PRO A 221 -1.30 2.03 -3.84
C PRO A 221 -0.07 2.18 -4.76
N GLY A 222 0.53 1.05 -5.17
CA GLY A 222 1.80 1.09 -5.91
C GLY A 222 1.96 0.20 -7.13
N HIS A 223 1.27 -0.95 -7.23
CA HIS A 223 1.63 -1.98 -8.21
C HIS A 223 1.46 -1.61 -9.70
N HIS A 224 0.71 -0.55 -10.02
CA HIS A 224 0.58 -0.01 -11.38
C HIS A 224 1.61 1.08 -11.72
N ALA A 225 2.28 1.67 -10.72
CA ALA A 225 3.21 2.77 -10.95
C ALA A 225 4.44 2.29 -11.74
N ILE A 226 4.52 2.67 -13.01
CA ILE A 226 5.61 2.31 -13.90
C ILE A 226 6.87 3.16 -13.59
N PRO A 227 8.07 2.73 -14.00
CA PRO A 227 9.31 3.48 -13.76
C PRO A 227 9.27 4.96 -14.19
N LYS A 228 8.44 5.31 -15.17
CA LYS A 228 8.38 6.65 -15.76
C LYS A 228 7.13 7.46 -15.35
N GLY A 229 6.21 6.95 -14.53
CA GLY A 229 5.00 7.69 -14.20
C GLY A 229 3.97 6.95 -13.34
N PRO A 230 2.93 7.66 -12.89
CA PRO A 230 1.82 7.08 -12.14
C PRO A 230 0.82 6.40 -13.08
N MET A 231 0.03 5.47 -12.53
CA MET A 231 -1.05 4.80 -13.26
C MET A 231 -2.00 4.12 -12.26
N GLY A 232 -3.30 4.03 -12.56
CA GLY A 232 -4.24 3.22 -11.79
C GLY A 232 -4.27 3.58 -10.30
N PHE A 233 -4.32 4.87 -10.00
CA PHE A 233 -4.22 5.44 -8.64
C PHE A 233 -2.88 5.25 -7.94
N CYS A 234 -1.94 4.53 -8.54
CA CYS A 234 -0.62 4.30 -7.99
C CYS A 234 0.32 5.46 -8.34
N VAL A 235 1.07 5.91 -7.33
CA VAL A 235 2.03 7.02 -7.46
C VAL A 235 3.45 6.49 -7.48
N PHE A 236 3.90 5.84 -6.39
CA PHE A 236 5.18 5.12 -6.36
C PHE A 236 4.95 3.62 -6.23
N GLY A 237 5.82 2.84 -6.85
CA GLY A 237 5.79 1.38 -6.81
C GLY A 237 6.23 0.86 -5.44
N ASN A 238 5.36 0.93 -4.43
CA ASN A 238 5.69 0.59 -3.03
C ASN A 238 6.39 -0.79 -2.89
N VAL A 239 5.83 -1.84 -3.51
CA VAL A 239 6.39 -3.20 -3.48
C VAL A 239 7.71 -3.27 -4.24
N ALA A 240 7.81 -2.58 -5.38
CA ALA A 240 9.04 -2.53 -6.15
C ALA A 240 10.17 -1.81 -5.39
N VAL A 241 9.85 -0.70 -4.72
CA VAL A 241 10.80 0.04 -3.88
C VAL A 241 11.25 -0.84 -2.70
N ALA A 242 10.34 -1.54 -2.03
CA ALA A 242 10.67 -2.45 -0.94
C ALA A 242 11.59 -3.61 -1.41
N ALA A 243 11.31 -4.21 -2.57
CA ALA A 243 12.15 -5.27 -3.14
C ALA A 243 13.56 -4.76 -3.53
N ARG A 244 13.64 -3.58 -4.17
CA ARG A 244 14.93 -2.94 -4.48
C ARG A 244 15.70 -2.54 -3.24
N TYR A 245 15.02 -2.11 -2.18
CA TYR A 245 15.64 -1.82 -0.90
C TYR A 245 16.18 -3.08 -0.26
N ALA A 246 15.42 -4.18 -0.24
CA ALA A 246 15.86 -5.47 0.29
C ALA A 246 17.12 -6.01 -0.43
N GLN A 247 17.18 -5.90 -1.77
CA GLN A 247 18.38 -6.27 -2.53
C GLN A 247 19.59 -5.40 -2.17
N ARG A 248 19.44 -4.07 -2.17
CA ARG A 248 20.57 -3.13 -2.02
C ARG A 248 21.06 -3.00 -0.58
N SER A 249 20.15 -2.91 0.38
CA SER A 249 20.45 -2.65 1.79
C SER A 249 20.75 -3.92 2.58
N HIS A 250 20.11 -5.04 2.22
CA HIS A 250 20.26 -6.32 2.94
C HIS A 250 20.93 -7.43 2.12
N GLY A 251 21.28 -7.18 0.86
CA GLY A 251 21.95 -8.15 0.00
C GLY A 251 21.10 -9.36 -0.38
N LEU A 252 19.76 -9.26 -0.26
CA LEU A 252 18.85 -10.36 -0.60
C LEU A 252 18.86 -10.59 -2.11
N LYS A 253 19.53 -11.66 -2.54
CA LYS A 253 19.75 -11.96 -3.96
C LYS A 253 18.52 -12.42 -4.73
N ARG A 254 17.47 -12.88 -4.05
CA ARG A 254 16.27 -13.40 -4.72
C ARG A 254 15.03 -12.91 -4.00
N VAL A 255 14.11 -12.29 -4.72
CA VAL A 255 12.82 -11.87 -4.18
C VAL A 255 11.72 -12.47 -5.03
N PHE A 256 10.73 -13.05 -4.37
CA PHE A 256 9.50 -13.51 -5.01
C PHE A 256 8.38 -12.55 -4.64
N ILE A 257 7.80 -11.89 -5.65
CA ILE A 257 6.64 -11.02 -5.52
C ILE A 257 5.42 -11.77 -6.05
N ILE A 258 4.41 -11.92 -5.19
CA ILE A 258 3.09 -12.45 -5.52
C ILE A 258 2.10 -11.30 -5.46
N ASP A 259 1.48 -10.98 -6.59
CA ASP A 259 0.42 -9.99 -6.72
C ASP A 259 -0.92 -10.70 -6.93
N PHE A 260 -1.77 -10.62 -5.92
CA PHE A 260 -3.12 -11.20 -5.93
C PHE A 260 -4.21 -10.12 -6.08
N ASP A 261 -3.84 -8.87 -6.37
CA ASP A 261 -4.82 -7.84 -6.70
C ASP A 261 -5.59 -8.23 -7.96
N VAL A 262 -6.87 -7.84 -8.03
CA VAL A 262 -7.72 -8.15 -9.17
C VAL A 262 -7.22 -7.50 -10.47
N HIS A 263 -6.37 -6.49 -10.39
CA HIS A 263 -5.72 -5.86 -11.54
C HIS A 263 -4.27 -6.33 -11.69
N HIS A 264 -3.80 -6.40 -12.92
CA HIS A 264 -2.39 -6.71 -13.18
C HIS A 264 -1.48 -5.60 -12.64
N GLY A 265 -0.55 -5.94 -11.75
CA GLY A 265 0.52 -5.06 -11.29
C GLY A 265 1.59 -4.76 -12.35
N ASN A 266 1.19 -4.18 -13.48
CA ASN A 266 2.07 -3.90 -14.62
C ASN A 266 3.26 -2.98 -14.27
N GLY A 267 3.10 -2.08 -13.30
CA GLY A 267 4.21 -1.24 -12.84
C GLY A 267 5.31 -2.04 -12.15
N THR A 268 4.91 -3.01 -11.33
CA THR A 268 5.84 -3.96 -10.70
C THR A 268 6.49 -4.87 -11.74
N ASN A 269 5.71 -5.37 -12.71
CA ASN A 269 6.24 -6.17 -13.82
C ASN A 269 7.31 -5.38 -14.61
N ASP A 270 7.00 -4.16 -15.03
CA ASP A 270 7.91 -3.30 -15.81
C ASP A 270 9.18 -2.95 -15.03
N ALA A 271 9.07 -2.71 -13.71
CA ALA A 271 10.21 -2.38 -12.84
C ALA A 271 11.26 -3.51 -12.77
N PHE A 272 10.85 -4.75 -13.01
CA PHE A 272 11.69 -5.93 -12.85
C PHE A 272 11.77 -6.79 -14.10
N TYR A 273 11.26 -6.34 -15.25
CA TYR A 273 11.18 -7.15 -16.47
C TYR A 273 12.53 -7.79 -16.84
N ASP A 274 13.62 -7.03 -16.78
CA ASP A 274 14.96 -7.51 -17.12
C ASP A 274 15.75 -8.11 -15.94
N ASP A 275 15.18 -8.14 -14.72
CA ASP A 275 15.92 -8.53 -13.51
C ASP A 275 15.76 -10.03 -13.16
N PRO A 276 16.78 -10.89 -13.39
CA PRO A 276 16.66 -12.33 -13.15
C PRO A 276 16.53 -12.70 -11.66
N ASP A 277 16.86 -11.79 -10.75
CA ASP A 277 16.84 -12.01 -9.31
C ASP A 277 15.46 -11.71 -8.68
N ILE A 278 14.52 -11.19 -9.47
CA ILE A 278 13.14 -10.94 -9.05
C ILE A 278 12.19 -11.80 -9.88
N PHE A 279 11.46 -12.68 -9.19
CA PHE A 279 10.35 -13.42 -9.79
C PHE A 279 9.03 -12.73 -9.45
N PHE A 280 8.25 -12.40 -10.46
CA PHE A 280 6.94 -11.76 -10.33
C PHE A 280 5.85 -12.69 -10.85
N LEU A 281 4.84 -12.93 -10.01
CA LEU A 281 3.64 -13.69 -10.31
C LEU A 281 2.43 -12.81 -10.00
N SER A 282 1.55 -12.61 -10.97
CA SER A 282 0.29 -11.91 -10.78
C SER A 282 -0.89 -12.79 -11.15
N THR A 283 -1.92 -12.80 -10.31
CA THR A 283 -3.23 -13.35 -10.63
C THR A 283 -4.22 -12.20 -10.73
N HIS A 284 -4.85 -11.99 -11.88
CA HIS A 284 -5.72 -10.83 -12.10
C HIS A 284 -6.89 -11.16 -13.03
N GLN A 285 -7.95 -10.36 -12.96
CA GLN A 285 -9.10 -10.48 -13.86
C GLN A 285 -8.75 -9.94 -15.24
N LEU A 286 -9.05 -10.71 -16.29
CA LEU A 286 -8.90 -10.28 -17.67
C LEU A 286 -10.28 -10.11 -18.31
N CYS A 287 -10.63 -8.86 -18.62
CA CYS A 287 -11.80 -8.57 -19.44
C CYS A 287 -11.37 -8.50 -20.90
N ASN A 288 -11.74 -9.52 -21.69
CA ASN A 288 -11.56 -9.66 -23.15
C ASN A 288 -11.22 -8.35 -23.88
N SER A 289 -9.93 -8.03 -23.98
CA SER A 289 -9.43 -7.00 -24.88
C SER A 289 -8.09 -7.47 -25.42
N HIS A 290 -8.09 -7.78 -26.71
CA HIS A 290 -6.97 -8.32 -27.46
C HIS A 290 -5.75 -7.39 -27.41
N LYS A 291 -4.84 -7.61 -26.45
CA LYS A 291 -3.43 -7.22 -26.57
C LYS A 291 -2.56 -8.36 -26.05
N MET A 292 -2.13 -9.17 -26.99
CA MET A 292 -1.27 -10.33 -26.81
C MET A 292 0.18 -9.82 -26.78
N PHE A 293 0.81 -9.77 -25.59
CA PHE A 293 2.25 -9.59 -25.48
C PHE A 293 2.92 -10.96 -25.64
N LEU A 294 3.55 -11.16 -26.81
CA LEU A 294 4.46 -12.28 -27.05
C LEU A 294 5.64 -12.13 -26.07
N PHE A 295 6.10 -13.23 -25.46
CA PHE A 295 7.18 -13.34 -24.44
C PHE A 295 6.78 -13.51 -22.96
N GLN A 296 5.49 -13.60 -22.62
CA GLN A 296 5.04 -13.83 -21.23
C GLN A 296 4.23 -15.13 -21.10
N GLY A 297 4.44 -15.85 -19.99
CA GLY A 297 3.66 -17.05 -19.70
C GLY A 297 2.26 -16.65 -19.22
N PHE A 298 1.23 -17.03 -19.98
CA PHE A 298 -0.16 -16.83 -19.60
C PHE A 298 -0.85 -18.16 -19.37
N ILE A 299 -1.52 -18.30 -18.23
CA ILE A 299 -2.52 -19.36 -18.03
C ILE A 299 -3.87 -18.67 -17.93
N HIS A 300 -4.69 -18.84 -18.97
CA HIS A 300 -6.10 -18.47 -18.93
C HIS A 300 -6.87 -19.56 -18.16
N THR A 301 -7.52 -19.18 -17.07
CA THR A 301 -8.47 -20.07 -16.41
C THR A 301 -9.86 -19.89 -17.02
N GLN A 302 -10.68 -20.94 -16.98
CA GLN A 302 -12.04 -20.96 -17.54
C GLN A 302 -12.99 -19.91 -16.90
N TYR A 303 -12.56 -19.22 -15.83
CA TYR A 303 -13.34 -18.26 -15.05
C TYR A 303 -12.96 -16.78 -15.27
N GLY A 304 -12.15 -16.47 -16.29
CA GLY A 304 -11.74 -15.07 -16.57
C GLY A 304 -10.63 -14.54 -15.66
N ILE A 305 -9.99 -15.40 -14.87
CA ILE A 305 -8.77 -15.10 -14.11
C ILE A 305 -7.57 -15.49 -14.97
N CYS A 306 -6.64 -14.55 -15.15
CA CYS A 306 -5.35 -14.76 -15.77
C CYS A 306 -4.28 -14.93 -14.70
N ILE A 307 -3.40 -15.91 -14.92
CA ILE A 307 -2.15 -16.01 -14.20
C ILE A 307 -1.06 -15.57 -15.17
N GLU A 308 -0.37 -14.49 -14.81
CA GLU A 308 0.75 -13.93 -15.55
C GLU A 308 2.00 -14.05 -14.69
N TYR A 309 3.06 -14.57 -15.27
CA TYR A 309 4.32 -14.72 -14.56
C TYR A 309 5.49 -14.42 -15.49
N LYS A 310 6.56 -13.93 -14.88
CA LYS A 310 7.81 -13.65 -15.58
C LYS A 310 8.55 -14.95 -15.89
N HIS A 311 8.72 -15.28 -17.16
CA HIS A 311 9.42 -16.50 -17.60
C HIS A 311 10.88 -16.21 -17.99
N ASN A 312 11.78 -16.04 -17.02
CA ASN A 312 13.22 -16.00 -17.29
C ASN A 312 13.82 -17.42 -17.19
N LEU A 313 13.41 -18.33 -18.07
CA LEU A 313 14.15 -19.57 -18.27
C LEU A 313 15.25 -19.32 -19.31
N MET A 314 16.40 -18.85 -18.83
CA MET A 314 17.65 -19.22 -19.49
C MET A 314 17.70 -20.75 -19.55
N SER A 315 17.95 -21.28 -20.74
CA SER A 315 18.15 -22.70 -21.06
C SER A 315 18.71 -23.53 -19.88
N CYS A 316 17.81 -24.20 -19.17
CA CYS A 316 18.09 -25.43 -18.46
C CYS A 316 16.90 -26.34 -18.73
N CYS A 317 17.04 -27.21 -19.73
CA CYS A 317 16.15 -28.36 -19.91
C CYS A 317 16.02 -29.09 -18.57
N GLY A 318 14.81 -29.07 -18.00
CA GLY A 318 14.48 -29.76 -16.77
C GLY A 318 12.99 -29.66 -16.56
N SER A 319 12.27 -30.57 -17.20
CA SER A 319 10.82 -30.75 -17.14
C SER A 319 10.30 -30.69 -15.69
N ILE A 320 9.34 -29.80 -15.43
CA ILE A 320 8.49 -29.89 -14.24
C ILE A 320 7.07 -30.15 -14.74
N LEU A 321 6.73 -31.44 -14.77
CA LEU A 321 5.40 -31.95 -14.45
C LEU A 321 5.40 -32.30 -12.96
#